data_AF-A0A2M7AZA2-F1
#
_entry.id   AF-A0A2M7AZA2-F1
#
_cell.length_a   1.000
_cell.length_b   1.000
_cell.length_c   1.000
_cell.angle_alpha   90.00
_cell.angle_beta   90.00
_cell.angle_gamma   90.00
#
_symmetry.space_group_name_H-M   'P 1'
#
loop_
_entity.id
_entity.type
_entity.pdbx_description
1 polymer ?
#
loop_
_entity_poly.entity_id
_entity_poly.type
_entity_poly.pdbx_seq_one_letter_code
_entity_poly.pdbx_strand_id
1 'polypeptide(L)'
;MRSGNTDDALYWLAKMLSAGEDPRFIIRRLVIFASEDVGNADPSALILASSALKVVEFVGMPESKITLSQLTIYLSRAKKSREAIDKIEESTEKIEKEKIIDVPEELKNK
;
A
#
# COMPACT_ATOMS: atom_id res chain seq x y z
N MET A 1 10.02 4.00 -5.51
CA MET A 1 8.89 3.09 -5.84
C MET A 1 7.94 3.68 -6.87
N ARG A 2 7.29 4.84 -6.62
CA ARG A 2 6.30 5.42 -7.56
C ARG A 2 6.88 5.69 -8.96
N SER A 3 8.11 6.21 -9.03
CA SER A 3 8.86 6.45 -10.28
C SER A 3 9.40 5.19 -10.95
N GLY A 4 9.19 3.99 -10.39
CA GLY A 4 9.77 2.74 -10.89
C GLY A 4 11.23 2.51 -10.53
N ASN A 5 11.98 3.54 -10.08
CA ASN A 5 13.38 3.39 -9.71
C ASN A 5 13.55 2.50 -8.45
N THR A 6 14.10 1.30 -8.67
CA THR A 6 14.30 0.29 -7.63
C THR A 6 15.47 0.62 -6.73
N ASP A 7 16.56 1.16 -7.29
CA ASP A 7 17.78 1.45 -6.54
C ASP A 7 17.55 2.59 -5.55
N ASP A 8 16.87 3.66 -5.98
CA ASP A 8 16.47 4.75 -5.08
C ASP A 8 15.55 4.23 -3.96
N ALA A 9 14.60 3.36 -4.28
CA ALA A 9 13.68 2.80 -3.29
C ALA A 9 14.41 1.99 -2.21
N LEU A 10 15.37 1.15 -2.63
CA LEU A 10 16.19 0.37 -1.72
C LEU A 10 17.15 1.24 -0.91
N TYR A 11 17.70 2.30 -1.49
CA TYR A 11 18.51 3.27 -0.77
C TYR A 11 17.72 3.90 0.39
N TRP A 12 16.49 4.36 0.14
CA TRP A 12 15.65 4.93 1.19
C TRP A 12 15.23 3.89 2.24
N LEU A 13 14.92 2.65 1.82
CA LEU A 13 14.66 1.55 2.76
C LEU A 13 15.87 1.31 3.68
N ALA A 14 17.07 1.18 3.12
CA ALA A 14 18.30 0.96 3.86
C ALA A 14 18.59 2.13 4.83
N LYS A 15 18.35 3.37 4.39
CA LYS A 15 18.48 4.56 5.24
C LYS A 15 17.53 4.52 6.44
N MET A 16 16.25 4.20 6.24
CA MET A 16 15.27 4.09 7.33
C MET A 16 15.67 2.99 8.33
N LEU A 17 16.05 1.81 7.85
CA LEU A 17 16.49 0.72 8.72
C LEU A 17 17.76 1.07 9.51
N SER A 18 18.72 1.76 8.87
CA SER A 18 19.96 2.19 9.53
C SER A 18 19.72 3.30 10.56
N ALA A 19 18.68 4.11 10.36
CA ALA A 19 18.26 5.15 11.31
C ALA A 19 17.48 4.59 12.52
N GLY A 20 17.21 3.28 12.56
CA GLY A 20 16.47 2.64 13.64
C GLY A 20 14.95 2.78 13.54
N GLU A 21 14.42 3.08 12.36
CA GLU A 21 12.98 3.14 12.12
C GLU A 21 12.32 1.77 12.40
N ASP A 22 11.13 1.78 13.00
CA ASP A 22 10.40 0.55 13.30
C ASP A 22 10.06 -0.21 11.99
N PRO A 23 10.48 -1.47 11.82
CA PRO A 23 10.12 -2.29 10.66
C PRO A 23 8.61 -2.37 10.42
N ARG A 24 7.80 -2.32 11.49
CA ARG A 24 6.33 -2.30 11.40
C ARG A 24 5.83 -1.01 10.77
N PHE A 25 6.48 0.12 11.02
CA PHE A 25 6.16 1.37 10.35
C PHE A 25 6.45 1.28 8.85
N ILE A 26 7.62 0.78 8.47
CA ILE A 26 8.03 0.64 7.07
C ILE A 26 7.05 -0.26 6.30
N ILE A 27 6.76 -1.47 6.83
CA ILE A 27 5.88 -2.42 6.13
C ILE A 27 4.43 -1.92 6.02
N ARG A 28 3.90 -1.20 7.02
CA ARG A 28 2.59 -0.55 6.90
C ARG A 28 2.54 0.44 5.73
N ARG A 29 3.62 1.20 5.51
CA ARG A 29 3.73 2.11 4.36
C ARG A 29 3.76 1.35 3.02
N LEU A 30 4.44 0.21 2.97
CA LEU A 30 4.46 -0.65 1.77
C LEU A 30 3.08 -1.28 1.49
N VAL A 31 2.33 -1.67 2.52
CA VAL A 31 0.95 -2.18 2.38
C VAL A 31 0.03 -1.10 1.78
N ILE A 32 0.10 0.14 2.29
CA ILE A 32 -0.67 1.25 1.71
C ILE A 32 -0.26 1.51 0.27
N PHE A 33 1.05 1.54 -0.03
CA PHE A 33 1.54 1.72 -1.39
C PHE A 33 1.01 0.65 -2.36
N ALA A 34 0.87 -0.59 -1.92
CA ALA A 34 0.31 -1.67 -2.74
C ALA A 34 -1.13 -1.38 -3.17
N SER A 35 -1.96 -0.79 -2.30
CA SER A 35 -3.34 -0.40 -2.66
C SER A 35 -3.42 0.94 -3.38
N GLU A 36 -2.58 1.91 -2.99
CA GLU A 36 -2.65 3.30 -3.46
C GLU A 36 -2.02 3.48 -4.85
N ASP A 37 -0.83 2.92 -5.07
CA ASP A 37 -0.01 3.22 -6.26
C ASP A 37 0.10 2.04 -7.23
N VAL A 38 -0.09 0.80 -6.76
CA VAL A 38 -0.19 -0.38 -7.62
C VAL A 38 -1.65 -0.70 -7.92
N GLY A 39 -2.48 -0.79 -6.89
CA GLY A 39 -3.93 -0.88 -7.00
C GLY A 39 -4.40 -2.02 -7.91
N ASN A 40 -5.43 -1.75 -8.71
CA ASN A 40 -6.01 -2.75 -9.62
C ASN A 40 -5.15 -3.06 -10.85
N ALA A 41 -4.01 -2.37 -11.05
CA ALA A 41 -3.07 -2.78 -12.10
C ALA A 41 -2.38 -4.12 -11.77
N ASP A 42 -2.25 -4.43 -10.47
CA ASP A 42 -1.84 -5.74 -9.98
C ASP A 42 -2.39 -5.97 -8.56
N PRO A 43 -3.60 -6.54 -8.43
CA PRO A 43 -4.23 -6.79 -7.13
C PRO A 43 -3.44 -7.74 -6.23
N SER A 44 -2.55 -8.57 -6.79
CA SER A 44 -1.75 -9.51 -6.00
C SER A 44 -0.71 -8.80 -5.12
N ALA A 45 -0.35 -7.55 -5.44
CA ALA A 45 0.53 -6.72 -4.64
C ALA A 45 0.05 -6.55 -3.20
N LEU A 46 -1.25 -6.37 -2.99
CA LEU A 46 -1.82 -6.22 -1.64
C LEU A 46 -1.75 -7.54 -0.85
N ILE A 47 -1.98 -8.68 -1.50
CA ILE A 47 -1.86 -10.01 -0.89
C ILE A 47 -0.41 -10.27 -0.47
N LEU A 48 0.54 -9.96 -1.35
CA LEU A 48 1.96 -10.10 -1.08
C LEU A 48 2.40 -9.18 0.06
N ALA A 49 1.98 -7.91 0.05
CA ALA A 49 2.31 -6.96 1.11
C ALA A 49 1.72 -7.36 2.47
N SER A 50 0.48 -7.86 2.49
CA SER A 50 -0.16 -8.37 3.70
C SER A 50 0.54 -9.62 4.25
N SER A 51 1.02 -10.49 3.37
CA SER A 51 1.83 -11.66 3.77
C SER A 51 3.18 -11.22 4.31
N ALA A 52 3.84 -10.25 3.67
CA ALA A 52 5.09 -9.67 4.12
C ALA A 52 4.97 -8.97 5.48
N LEU A 53 3.85 -8.30 5.77
CA LEU A 53 3.54 -7.76 7.11
C LEU A 53 3.60 -8.85 8.18
N LYS A 54 2.92 -9.98 7.96
CA LYS A 54 2.95 -11.11 8.89
C LYS A 54 4.36 -11.66 9.07
N VAL A 55 5.14 -11.74 8.00
CA VAL A 55 6.54 -12.18 8.07
C VAL A 55 7.38 -11.20 8.89
N VAL A 56 7.23 -9.89 8.68
CA VAL A 56 7.96 -8.86 9.44
C VAL A 56 7.64 -8.94 10.93
N GLU A 57 6.36 -9.17 11.28
CA GLU A 57 5.94 -9.30 12.67
C GLU A 57 6.41 -10.59 13.34
N PHE A 58 6.37 -11.70 12.61
CA PHE A 58 6.72 -13.01 13.12
C PHE A 58 8.24 -13.24 13.20
N VAL A 59 8.97 -12.89 12.14
CA VAL A 59 10.41 -13.13 12.02
C VAL A 59 11.21 -12.03 12.71
N GLY A 60 10.80 -10.76 12.57
CA GLY A 60 11.53 -9.63 13.15
C GLY A 60 12.87 -9.33 12.46
N MET A 61 13.61 -8.37 13.03
CA MET A 61 14.93 -7.95 12.53
C MET A 61 16.05 -8.73 13.23
N PRO A 62 17.19 -8.97 12.53
CA PRO A 62 17.59 -8.39 11.25
C PRO A 62 17.09 -9.10 9.98
N GLU A 63 16.53 -10.29 10.07
CA GLU A 63 16.19 -11.16 8.92
C GLU A 63 15.11 -10.53 8.02
N SER A 64 14.13 -9.84 8.61
CA SER A 64 13.02 -9.21 7.88
C SER A 64 13.45 -8.12 6.88
N LYS A 65 14.70 -7.64 6.94
CA LYS A 65 15.24 -6.72 5.93
C LYS A 65 15.16 -7.31 4.51
N ILE A 66 15.27 -8.63 4.39
CA ILE A 66 15.19 -9.34 3.11
C ILE A 66 13.76 -9.29 2.57
N THR A 67 12.77 -9.58 3.40
CA THR A 67 11.35 -9.49 3.04
C THR A 67 10.94 -8.07 2.67
N LEU A 68 11.37 -7.07 3.44
CA LEU A 68 11.14 -5.65 3.15
C LEU A 68 11.75 -5.25 1.79
N SER A 69 12.98 -5.71 1.52
CA SER A 69 13.67 -5.46 0.25
C SER A 69 12.94 -6.11 -0.93
N GLN A 70 12.58 -7.39 -0.81
CA GLN A 70 11.84 -8.13 -1.84
C GLN A 70 10.54 -7.42 -2.20
N LEU A 71 9.74 -7.03 -1.19
CA LEU A 71 8.48 -6.32 -1.42
C LEU A 71 8.71 -4.95 -2.05
N THR A 72 9.72 -4.21 -1.60
CA THR A 72 10.06 -2.88 -2.15
C THR A 72 10.41 -2.96 -3.64
N ILE A 73 11.21 -3.97 -4.03
CA ILE A 73 11.55 -4.22 -5.44
C ILE A 73 10.29 -4.56 -6.24
N TYR A 74 9.46 -5.45 -5.71
CA TYR A 74 8.21 -5.85 -6.35
C TYR A 74 7.30 -4.64 -6.62
N LEU A 75 7.01 -3.85 -5.58
CA LEU A 75 6.15 -2.67 -5.66
C LEU A 75 6.73 -1.59 -6.57
N SER A 76 8.07 -1.44 -6.61
CA SER A 76 8.73 -0.52 -7.54
C SER A 76 8.51 -0.93 -8.99
N ARG A 77 8.61 -2.23 -9.31
CA ARG A 77 8.50 -2.75 -10.69
C ARG A 77 7.06 -3.00 -11.16
N ALA A 78 6.11 -3.14 -10.24
CA ALA A 78 4.70 -3.36 -10.57
C ALA A 78 4.13 -2.22 -11.44
N LYS A 79 3.17 -2.54 -12.31
CA LYS A 79 2.41 -1.53 -13.04
C LYS A 79 1.66 -0.65 -12.04
N LYS A 80 1.61 0.66 -12.29
CA LYS A 80 1.00 1.62 -11.37
C LYS A 80 -0.46 1.91 -11.77
N SER A 81 -1.35 1.99 -10.79
CA SER A 81 -2.71 2.51 -10.92
C SER A 81 -3.16 3.10 -9.60
N ARG A 82 -3.59 4.36 -9.65
CA ARG A 82 -4.12 5.10 -8.49
C ARG A 82 -5.65 5.19 -8.49
N GLU A 83 -6.30 4.51 -9.42
CA GLU A 83 -7.74 4.58 -9.63
C GLU A 83 -8.53 4.35 -8.33
N ALA A 84 -8.11 3.40 -7.50
CA ALA A 84 -8.80 3.08 -6.25
C ALA A 84 -8.81 4.24 -5.25
N ILE A 85 -7.66 4.90 -5.04
CA ILE A 85 -7.57 6.04 -4.11
C ILE A 85 -8.25 7.28 -4.72
N ASP A 86 -8.02 7.55 -6.00
CA ASP A 86 -8.58 8.71 -6.67
C ASP A 86 -10.13 8.66 -6.68
N LYS A 87 -10.71 7.46 -6.91
CA LYS A 87 -12.17 7.28 -6.95
C LYS A 87 -12.85 7.36 -5.59
N ILE A 88 -12.22 6.87 -4.52
CA ILE A 88 -12.79 6.98 -3.18
C ILE A 88 -12.71 8.43 -2.68
N GLU A 89 -11.63 9.15 -2.98
CA GLU A 89 -11.50 10.58 -2.67
C GLU A 89 -12.54 11.42 -3.43
N GLU A 90 -12.69 11.21 -4.75
CA GLU A 90 -13.72 11.87 -5.57
C GLU A 90 -15.13 11.64 -5.00
N SER A 91 -15.44 10.39 -4.62
CA SER A 91 -16.74 10.04 -4.05
C SER A 91 -16.95 10.66 -2.67
N THR A 92 -15.90 10.72 -1.84
CA THR A 92 -15.95 11.35 -0.51
C THR A 92 -16.21 12.85 -0.64
N GLU A 93 -15.48 13.54 -1.52
CA GLU A 93 -15.70 14.96 -1.78
C GLU A 93 -17.11 15.24 -2.30
N LYS A 94 -17.66 14.36 -3.14
CA LYS A 94 -19.02 14.50 -3.66
C LYS A 94 -20.05 14.43 -2.53
N ILE A 95 -19.90 13.50 -1.60
CA ILE A 95 -20.77 13.35 -0.43
C ILE A 95 -20.67 14.54 0.52
N GLU A 96 -19.50 15.17 0.65
CA GLU A 96 -19.34 16.36 1.48
C GLU A 96 -20.00 17.60 0.87
N LYS A 97 -20.02 17.70 -0.47
CA LYS A 97 -20.61 18.83 -1.21
C LYS A 97 -22.13 18.66 -1.39
N GLU A 98 -22.60 17.44 -1.58
CA GLU A 98 -24.02 17.11 -1.75
C GLU A 98 -24.64 16.77 -0.38
N LYS A 99 -25.89 17.15 -0.11
CA LYS A 99 -26.60 16.58 1.06
C LYS A 99 -26.68 15.07 0.86
N ILE A 100 -26.23 14.30 1.85
CA ILE A 100 -26.30 12.82 1.87
C ILE A 100 -27.66 12.38 1.34
N ILE A 101 -27.66 11.72 0.19
CA ILE A 101 -28.86 11.19 -0.45
C ILE A 101 -29.22 9.91 0.31
N ASP A 102 -30.50 9.73 0.63
CA ASP A 102 -30.95 8.47 1.23
C ASP A 102 -30.65 7.29 0.31
N VAL A 103 -30.33 6.15 0.92
CA VAL A 103 -30.10 4.89 0.20
C VAL A 103 -31.36 4.57 -0.62
N PRO A 104 -31.26 4.33 -1.94
CA PRO A 104 -32.40 3.94 -2.77
C PRO A 104 -33.12 2.72 -2.18
N GLU A 105 -34.46 2.72 -2.22
CA GLU A 105 -35.30 1.64 -1.64
C GLU A 105 -34.91 0.25 -2.16
N GLU A 106 -34.48 0.13 -3.42
CA GLU A 106 -34.05 -1.13 -4.03
C GLU A 106 -32.76 -1.71 -3.41
N LEU A 107 -31.94 -0.88 -2.77
CA LEU A 107 -30.68 -1.26 -2.12
C LEU A 107 -30.82 -1.45 -0.61
N LYS A 108 -31.97 -1.09 -0.02
CA LYS A 108 -32.22 -1.33 1.41
C LYS A 108 -32.42 -2.82 1.66
N ASN A 109 -31.86 -3.33 2.76
CA ASN A 109 -32.09 -4.71 3.18
C ASN A 109 -33.60 -4.93 3.39
N LYS A 110 -34.13 -6.01 2.79
CA LYS A 110 -35.48 -6.49 3.06
C LYS A 110 -35.55 -7.21 4.39
#